data_AF-A0A4Y9FM65-F1
#
_entry.id   AF-A0A4Y9FM65-F1
#
_cell.length_a   1.000
_cell.length_b   1.000
_cell.length_c   1.000
_cell.angle_alpha   90.00
_cell.angle_beta   90.00
_cell.angle_gamma   90.00
#
_symmetry.space_group_name_H-M   'P 1'
#
loop_
_entity.id
_entity.type
_entity.pdbx_description
1 polymer ?
#
loop_
_entity_poly.entity_id
_entity_poly.type
_entity_poly.pdbx_seq_one_letter_code
_entity_poly.pdbx_strand_id
1 'polypeptide(L)' 'VYGESAVEFAVGQRVAVHPITPQFMQGDRYGEVVLVGRTRVSVKLDRSGRTLRFSPQNLAHMARD' A
#
# COMPACT_ATOMS: atom_id res chain seq x y z
N VAL A 1 9.78 7.10 -1.57
CA VAL A 1 8.93 8.30 -1.42
C VAL A 1 7.51 7.82 -1.13
N TYR A 2 6.79 8.46 -0.19
CA TYR A 2 5.39 8.14 0.11
C TYR A 2 4.45 8.86 -0.85
N GLY A 3 3.29 8.27 -1.14
CA GLY A 3 2.34 8.87 -2.09
C GLY A 3 1.57 10.05 -1.49
N GLU A 4 1.28 11.06 -2.30
CA GLU A 4 0.47 12.21 -1.89
C GLU A 4 -1.02 11.99 -2.21
N SER A 5 -1.29 11.30 -3.32
CA SER A 5 -2.64 11.06 -3.85
C SER A 5 -2.83 9.62 -4.31
N ALA A 6 -4.09 9.17 -4.38
CA ALA A 6 -4.39 7.79 -4.80
C ALA A 6 -4.06 7.54 -6.27
N VAL A 7 -4.07 8.58 -7.11
CA VAL A 7 -3.82 8.48 -8.56
C VAL A 7 -2.36 8.20 -8.90
N GLU A 8 -1.44 8.35 -7.95
CA GLU A 8 -0.03 7.96 -8.11
C GLU A 8 0.18 6.44 -8.07
N PHE A 9 -0.85 5.68 -7.70
CA PHE A 9 -0.79 4.22 -7.61
C PHE A 9 -1.51 3.57 -8.79
N ALA A 10 -1.01 2.42 -9.21
CA ALA A 10 -1.63 1.58 -10.22
C ALA A 10 -1.92 0.17 -9.68
N VAL A 11 -2.98 -0.48 -10.18
CA VAL A 11 -3.24 -1.89 -9.88
C VAL A 11 -2.06 -2.76 -10.36
N GLY A 12 -1.69 -3.76 -9.56
CA GLY A 12 -0.51 -4.59 -9.76
C GLY A 12 0.81 -3.96 -9.27
N GLN A 13 0.79 -2.71 -8.80
CA GLN A 13 1.98 -2.06 -8.28
C GLN A 13 2.36 -2.60 -6.90
N ARG A 14 3.66 -2.83 -6.70
CA ARG A 14 4.24 -3.16 -5.41
C ARG A 14 4.40 -1.91 -4.55
N VAL A 15 4.00 -2.01 -3.28
CA VAL A 15 4.06 -0.91 -2.32
C VAL A 15 4.57 -1.40 -0.97
N ALA A 16 5.23 -0.51 -0.25
CA ALA A 16 5.59 -0.73 1.14
C ALA A 16 4.63 0.05 2.05
N VAL A 17 4.24 -0.56 3.16
CA VAL A 17 3.36 0.05 4.16
C VAL A 17 4.18 0.90 5.11
N HIS A 18 3.65 2.07 5.51
CA HIS A 18 4.34 2.98 6.42
C HIS A 18 4.55 2.35 7.83
N PRO A 19 5.75 2.48 8.44
CA PRO A 19 6.08 1.89 9.74
C PRO A 19 5.16 2.23 10.91
N ILE A 20 4.56 3.42 10.88
CA ILE A 20 3.61 3.89 11.91
C ILE A 20 2.29 3.12 11.94
N THR A 21 1.96 2.38 10.88
CA THR A 21 0.67 1.69 10.81
C THR A 21 0.67 0.43 11.67
N PRO A 22 -0.47 0.06 12.30
CA PRO A 22 -0.58 -1.19 13.04
C PRO A 22 -0.26 -2.42 12.20
N GLN A 23 -0.58 -2.38 10.89
CA GLN A 23 -0.29 -3.46 9.95
C GLN A 23 1.21 -3.72 9.85
N PHE A 24 2.02 -2.65 9.74
CA PHE A 24 3.46 -2.79 9.73
C PHE A 24 4.00 -3.41 11.03
N MET A 25 3.49 -2.97 12.18
CA MET A 25 3.86 -3.52 13.49
C MET A 25 3.49 -5.01 13.63
N GLN A 26 2.45 -5.47 12.94
CA GLN A 26 2.05 -6.88 12.83
C GLN A 26 2.85 -7.68 11.78
N GLY A 27 3.78 -7.02 11.08
CA GLY A 27 4.65 -7.63 10.05
C GLY A 27 4.12 -7.56 8.62
N ASP A 28 2.95 -6.93 8.39
CA ASP A 28 2.43 -6.66 7.04
C ASP A 28 3.15 -5.43 6.45
N ARG A 29 4.41 -5.62 6.03
CA ARG A 29 5.28 -4.52 5.56
C ARG A 29 5.13 -4.19 4.08
N TYR A 30 4.66 -5.14 3.27
CA TYR A 30 4.60 -5.03 1.82
C TYR A 30 3.29 -5.61 1.29
N GLY A 31 2.92 -5.17 0.09
CA GLY A 31 1.77 -5.71 -0.62
C GLY A 31 1.66 -5.23 -2.06
N GLU A 32 0.58 -5.67 -2.70
CA GLU A 32 0.24 -5.32 -4.06
C GLU A 32 -1.06 -4.50 -4.09
N VAL A 33 -1.07 -3.42 -4.87
CA VAL A 33 -2.28 -2.63 -5.09
C VAL A 33 -3.27 -3.44 -5.92
N VAL A 34 -4.46 -3.68 -5.39
CA VAL A 34 -5.53 -4.43 -6.08
C VAL A 34 -6.67 -3.52 -6.54
N LEU A 35 -6.82 -2.33 -5.96
CA LEU A 35 -7.81 -1.34 -6.38
C LEU A 35 -7.36 0.07 -5.99
N VAL A 36 -7.53 1.01 -6.91
CA VAL A 36 -7.31 2.44 -6.68
C VAL A 36 -8.66 3.14 -6.64
N GLY A 37 -9.04 3.65 -5.47
CA GLY A 37 -10.22 4.47 -5.29
C GLY A 37 -9.89 5.95 -5.42
N ARG A 38 -10.89 6.82 -5.23
CA ARG A 38 -10.71 8.28 -5.33
C ARG A 38 -9.70 8.86 -4.32
N THR A 39 -9.71 8.35 -3.09
CA THR A 39 -8.87 8.86 -1.98
C THR A 39 -8.11 7.78 -1.22
N ARG A 40 -8.32 6.51 -1.56
CA ARG A 40 -7.79 5.36 -0.85
C ARG A 40 -7.27 4.32 -1.83
N VAL A 41 -6.27 3.57 -1.40
CA VAL A 41 -5.67 2.48 -2.17
C VAL A 41 -5.90 1.18 -1.42
N SER A 42 -6.46 0.18 -2.09
CA SER A 42 -6.64 -1.16 -1.53
C SER A 42 -5.41 -2.00 -1.86
N VAL A 43 -4.79 -2.56 -0.82
CA VAL A 43 -3.55 -3.33 -0.93
C VAL A 43 -3.79 -4.72 -0.36
N LYS A 44 -3.46 -5.74 -1.14
CA LYS A 44 -3.37 -7.12 -0.68
C LYS A 44 -1.99 -7.31 -0.05
N LEU A 45 -1.97 -7.56 1.25
CA LEU A 45 -0.76 -7.66 2.05
C LEU A 45 -0.17 -9.07 1.93
N ASP A 46 1.14 -9.18 1.74
CA ASP A 46 1.77 -10.46 1.41
C ASP A 46 1.72 -11.45 2.58
N ARG A 47 1.97 -10.96 3.81
CA ARG A 47 2.10 -11.81 5.00
C ARG A 47 0.75 -12.33 5.47
N SER A 48 -0.23 -11.45 5.67
CA SER A 48 -1.56 -11.85 6.15
C SER A 48 -2.51 -12.30 5.04
N GLY A 49 -2.21 -12.02 3.76
CA GLY A 49 -3.11 -12.26 2.63
C GLY A 49 -4.36 -11.36 2.60
N ARG A 50 -4.54 -10.49 3.61
CA ARG A 50 -5.69 -9.61 3.74
C ARG A 50 -5.62 -8.45 2.76
N THR A 51 -6.77 -8.02 2.26
CA THR A 51 -6.88 -6.77 1.51
C THR A 51 -7.35 -5.66 2.44
N LEU A 52 -6.52 -4.64 2.63
CA LEU A 52 -6.83 -3.48 3.48
C LEU A 52 -6.71 -2.17 2.68
N ARG A 53 -7.40 -1.13 3.15
CA ARG A 53 -7.40 0.19 2.51
C ARG A 53 -6.47 1.15 3.26
N PHE A 54 -5.62 1.84 2.52
CA PHE A 54 -4.66 2.79 3.05
C PHE A 54 -4.88 4.19 2.47
N SER A 55 -4.52 5.21 3.24
CA SER A 55 -4.24 6.54 2.67
C SER A 55 -2.96 6.46 1.81
N PRO A 56 -2.87 7.23 0.72
CA PRO A 56 -1.65 7.35 -0.09
C PRO A 56 -0.37 7.59 0.74
N GLN A 57 -0.46 8.47 1.76
CA GLN A 57 0.65 8.83 2.65
C GLN A 57 1.18 7.65 3.48
N ASN A 58 0.37 6.61 3.67
CA ASN A 58 0.77 5.40 4.38
C ASN A 58 1.39 4.34 3.45
N LEU A 59 1.58 4.67 2.17
CA LEU A 59 2.15 3.77 1.17
C LEU A 59 3.36 4.42 0.51
N ALA A 60 4.48 3.70 0.48
CA ALA A 60 5.68 4.08 -0.24
C ALA A 60 5.72 3.41 -1.62
N HIS A 61 6.09 4.19 -2.63
CA HIS A 61 6.40 3.69 -3.96
C HIS A 61 7.62 2.77 -3.88
N MET A 62 7.47 1.53 -4.33
CA MET A 62 8.60 0.66 -4.60
C MET A 62 8.99 0.82 -6.07
N ALA A 63 10.29 0.76 -6.35
CA ALA A 63 10.77 0.75 -7.72
C ALA A 63 10.16 -0.46 -8.45
N ARG A 64 9.77 -0.26 -9.71
CA ARG A 64 9.60 -1.39 -10.63
C ARG A 64 11.01 -1.81 -11.01
N ASP A 65 11.42 -3.01 -10.57
CA ASP A 65 12.56 -3.71 -11.15
C ASP A 65 12.35 -3.91 -12.67
#